data_AF-A0A8B9KLI8-F1
#
_entry.id   AF-A0A8B9KLI8-F1
#
_cell.length_a   1.000
_cell.length_b   1.000
_cell.length_c   1.000
_cell.angle_alpha   90.00
_cell.angle_beta   90.00
_cell.angle_gamma   90.00
#
_symmetry.space_group_name_H-M   'P 1'
#
loop_
_entity.id
_entity.type
_entity.pdbx_description
1 polymer ?
#
loop_
_entity_poly.entity_id
_entity_poly.type
_entity_poly.pdbx_seq_one_letter_code
_entity_poly.pdbx_strand_id
1 'polypeptide(L)'
;MIRNNLSYQMTLSQTAILGNSPLCYASLNGSCKKYIYPKEAQTVLYLLLATIAFLTFLGNLLVIITVIHFKQLHTPTNYLILSLAVADLLVGGVVMPPSMLRSVETCWYLGSIFCKIHTSLDVTLCTASILNLCIISVDRYYAVCHPLLYHSKMTPNATLLMIFVCWTISGFVGFGMVFFELGILGIEDFYYSNVACEGGCFLFLTFCVTCFFF
;
A
#
# COMPACT_ATOMS: atom_id res chain seq x y z
N MET A 1 -35.85 14.27 28.07
CA MET A 1 -35.36 13.45 26.93
C MET A 1 -33.84 13.44 26.76
N ILE A 2 -33.11 14.54 27.02
CA ILE A 2 -31.64 14.60 26.82
C ILE A 2 -30.83 13.81 27.88
N ARG A 3 -31.35 13.71 29.12
CA ARG A 3 -30.68 13.02 30.24
C ARG A 3 -30.54 11.50 30.05
N ASN A 4 -31.44 10.87 29.28
CA ASN A 4 -31.42 9.42 29.01
C ASN A 4 -30.43 9.03 27.90
N ASN A 5 -30.12 9.95 26.99
CA ASN A 5 -29.14 9.69 25.91
C ASN A 5 -27.70 9.80 26.44
N LEU A 6 -27.47 10.71 27.40
CA LEU A 6 -26.17 10.87 28.06
C LEU A 6 -25.87 9.69 29.01
N SER A 7 -26.89 9.15 29.69
CA SER A 7 -26.74 7.95 30.52
C SER A 7 -26.55 6.69 29.67
N TYR A 8 -27.14 6.60 28.47
CA TYR A 8 -26.85 5.50 27.53
C TYR A 8 -25.41 5.53 27.01
N GLN A 9 -24.90 6.71 26.65
CA GLN A 9 -23.49 6.92 26.25
C GLN A 9 -22.51 6.63 27.39
N MET A 10 -22.85 7.03 28.62
CA MET A 10 -22.03 6.79 29.82
C MET A 10 -22.05 5.31 30.26
N THR A 11 -23.16 4.59 30.05
CA THR A 11 -23.26 3.15 30.35
C THR A 11 -22.45 2.31 29.35
N LEU A 12 -22.40 2.71 28.06
CA LEU A 12 -21.57 2.08 27.03
C LEU A 12 -20.05 2.28 27.28
N SER A 13 -19.66 3.43 27.82
CA SER A 13 -18.28 3.68 28.26
C SER A 13 -17.89 2.85 29.48
N GLN A 14 -18.83 2.54 30.37
CA GLN A 14 -18.56 1.82 31.62
C GLN A 14 -18.48 0.29 31.43
N THR A 15 -19.22 -0.26 30.45
CA THR A 15 -19.00 -1.65 29.98
C THR A 15 -17.66 -1.85 29.26
N ALA A 16 -17.01 -0.78 28.79
CA ALA A 16 -15.67 -0.87 28.19
C ALA A 16 -14.55 -1.00 29.24
N ILE A 17 -14.82 -0.71 30.52
CA ILE A 17 -13.81 -0.67 31.59
C ILE A 17 -13.84 -1.95 32.47
N LEU A 18 -14.89 -2.78 32.39
CA LEU A 18 -14.98 -4.06 33.10
C LEU A 18 -15.06 -5.26 32.12
N GLY A 19 -13.92 -5.65 31.56
CA GLY A 19 -13.63 -7.08 31.40
C GLY A 19 -13.88 -7.78 30.06
N ASN A 20 -13.96 -7.10 28.91
CA ASN A 20 -13.63 -7.71 27.60
C ASN A 20 -13.44 -6.64 26.51
N SER A 21 -12.21 -6.40 26.06
CA SER A 21 -11.98 -5.65 24.82
C SER A 21 -12.64 -6.42 23.66
N PRO A 22 -13.41 -5.77 22.76
CA PRO A 22 -13.97 -6.47 21.61
C PRO A 22 -12.82 -7.05 20.77
N LEU A 23 -12.94 -8.32 20.40
CA LEU A 23 -11.95 -9.07 19.61
C LEU A 23 -12.40 -9.15 18.15
N CYS A 24 -11.48 -9.33 17.22
CA CYS A 24 -11.82 -9.60 15.82
C CYS A 24 -12.61 -10.90 15.69
N TYR A 25 -12.24 -11.93 16.46
CA TYR A 25 -12.93 -13.20 16.61
C TYR A 25 -13.21 -13.47 18.09
N ALA A 26 -14.48 -13.38 18.50
CA ALA A 26 -14.90 -13.46 19.90
C ALA A 26 -14.65 -14.82 20.58
N SER A 27 -14.53 -15.90 19.80
CA SER A 27 -14.44 -17.28 20.28
C SER A 27 -13.05 -17.92 20.08
N LEU A 28 -12.06 -17.16 19.60
CA LEU A 28 -10.73 -17.70 19.25
C LEU A 28 -9.65 -17.17 20.20
N ASN A 29 -8.93 -18.09 20.86
CA ASN A 29 -7.76 -17.74 21.67
C ASN A 29 -6.66 -17.17 20.77
N GLY A 30 -6.15 -15.98 21.09
CA GLY A 30 -5.13 -15.28 20.29
C GLY A 30 -5.68 -14.35 19.21
N SER A 31 -6.97 -13.95 19.26
CA SER A 31 -7.52 -12.96 18.32
C SER A 31 -7.03 -11.53 18.63
N CYS A 32 -6.87 -10.72 17.58
CA CYS A 32 -6.53 -9.31 17.73
C CYS A 32 -7.65 -8.49 18.38
N LYS A 33 -7.28 -7.43 19.10
CA LYS A 33 -8.24 -6.45 19.64
C LYS A 33 -8.83 -5.61 18.51
N LYS A 34 -10.16 -5.55 18.46
CA LYS A 34 -10.91 -4.66 17.58
C LYS A 34 -11.02 -3.28 18.21
N TYR A 35 -10.70 -2.24 17.47
CA TYR A 35 -10.99 -0.86 17.87
C TYR A 35 -12.28 -0.40 17.19
N ILE A 36 -13.24 0.07 17.98
CA ILE A 36 -14.53 0.53 17.48
C ILE A 36 -14.50 2.05 17.38
N TYR A 37 -14.34 2.55 16.16
CA TYR A 37 -14.50 3.98 15.89
C TYR A 37 -15.97 4.42 16.10
N PRO A 38 -16.20 5.66 16.56
CA PRO A 38 -17.55 6.22 16.52
C PRO A 38 -18.05 6.25 15.08
N LYS A 39 -19.37 6.09 14.88
CA LYS A 39 -19.97 5.95 13.55
C LYS A 39 -19.64 7.12 12.61
N GLU A 40 -19.59 8.32 13.16
CA GLU A 40 -19.20 9.53 12.44
C GLU A 40 -17.77 9.42 11.90
N ALA A 41 -16.80 9.03 12.74
CA ALA A 41 -15.41 8.84 12.31
C ALA A 41 -15.27 7.69 11.31
N GLN A 42 -16.05 6.61 11.48
CA GLN A 42 -16.07 5.48 10.55
C GLN A 42 -16.50 5.94 9.15
N THR A 43 -17.58 6.70 9.05
CA THR A 43 -18.09 7.25 7.78
C THR A 43 -17.10 8.22 7.15
N VAL A 44 -16.51 9.12 7.94
CA VAL A 44 -15.51 10.08 7.44
C VAL A 44 -14.29 9.34 6.89
N LEU A 45 -13.79 8.33 7.60
CA LEU A 45 -12.63 7.55 7.17
C LEU A 45 -12.91 6.76 5.88
N TYR A 46 -14.08 6.13 5.77
CA TYR A 46 -14.50 5.45 4.54
C TYR A 46 -14.57 6.41 3.36
N LEU A 47 -15.23 7.57 3.52
CA LEU A 47 -15.35 8.55 2.45
C LEU A 47 -13.98 9.07 2.00
N LEU A 48 -13.11 9.41 2.96
CA LEU A 48 -11.77 9.93 2.68
C LEU A 48 -10.91 8.89 1.94
N LEU A 49 -10.81 7.67 2.46
CA LEU A 49 -9.99 6.61 1.87
C LEU A 49 -10.53 6.15 0.51
N ALA A 50 -11.85 6.05 0.36
CA ALA A 50 -12.47 5.69 -0.92
C ALA A 50 -12.24 6.79 -1.97
N THR A 51 -12.33 8.06 -1.58
CA THR A 51 -12.07 9.19 -2.49
C THR A 51 -10.61 9.19 -2.94
N ILE A 52 -9.67 9.00 -2.01
CA ILE A 52 -8.25 8.86 -2.32
C ILE A 52 -8.02 7.72 -3.31
N ALA A 53 -8.52 6.52 -3.02
CA ALA A 53 -8.32 5.35 -3.88
C ALA A 53 -8.89 5.57 -5.29
N PHE A 54 -10.08 6.16 -5.36
CA PHE A 54 -10.72 6.49 -6.62
C PHE A 54 -9.93 7.52 -7.44
N LEU A 55 -9.45 8.59 -6.79
CA LEU A 55 -8.62 9.61 -7.45
C LEU A 55 -7.28 9.04 -7.92
N THR A 56 -6.61 8.21 -7.10
CA THR A 56 -5.38 7.51 -7.48
C THR A 56 -5.62 6.61 -8.68
N PHE A 57 -6.69 5.81 -8.68
CA PHE A 57 -7.02 4.94 -9.79
C PHE A 57 -7.32 5.74 -11.07
N LEU A 58 -8.24 6.72 -11.00
CA LEU A 58 -8.62 7.52 -12.17
C LEU A 58 -7.47 8.35 -12.71
N GLY A 59 -6.70 9.02 -11.85
CA GLY A 59 -5.59 9.87 -12.28
C GLY A 59 -4.55 9.08 -13.06
N ASN A 60 -4.16 7.92 -12.54
CA ASN A 60 -3.18 7.06 -13.22
C ASN A 60 -3.74 6.39 -14.47
N LEU A 61 -5.03 6.06 -14.49
CA LEU A 61 -5.70 5.57 -15.70
C LEU A 61 -5.66 6.63 -16.82
N LEU A 62 -5.92 7.89 -16.50
CA LEU A 62 -5.86 8.99 -17.46
C LEU A 62 -4.44 9.19 -18.00
N VAL A 63 -3.41 9.08 -17.15
CA VAL A 63 -2.00 9.13 -17.59
C VAL A 63 -1.70 8.01 -18.58
N ILE A 64 -2.11 6.77 -18.26
CA ILE A 64 -1.93 5.60 -19.15
C ILE A 64 -2.62 5.83 -20.50
N ILE A 65 -3.89 6.24 -20.49
CA ILE A 65 -4.66 6.51 -21.71
C ILE A 65 -3.98 7.59 -22.54
N THR A 66 -3.53 8.68 -21.92
CA THR A 66 -2.89 9.81 -22.61
C THR A 66 -1.60 9.36 -23.31
N VAL A 67 -0.71 8.64 -22.60
CA VAL A 67 0.56 8.20 -23.17
C VAL A 67 0.37 7.20 -24.32
N ILE A 68 -0.59 6.27 -24.21
CA ILE A 68 -0.87 5.26 -25.25
C ILE A 68 -1.55 5.89 -26.48
N HIS A 69 -2.43 6.87 -26.27
CA HIS A 69 -3.20 7.46 -27.36
C HIS A 69 -2.35 8.39 -28.24
N PHE A 70 -1.52 9.24 -27.62
CA PHE A 70 -0.73 10.23 -28.35
C PHE A 70 0.64 9.66 -28.75
N LYS A 71 0.77 9.22 -30.01
CA LYS A 71 2.05 8.71 -30.57
C LYS A 71 3.24 9.69 -30.42
N GLN A 72 2.97 10.99 -30.34
CA GLN A 72 4.00 12.02 -30.11
C GLN A 72 4.68 11.88 -28.73
N LEU A 73 4.03 11.20 -27.78
CA LEU A 73 4.53 10.92 -26.45
C LEU A 73 5.31 9.60 -26.36
N HIS A 74 5.62 8.89 -27.46
CA HIS A 74 6.39 7.64 -27.39
C HIS A 74 7.90 7.90 -27.25
N THR A 75 8.29 8.49 -26.13
CA THR A 75 9.68 8.75 -25.76
C THR A 75 10.13 7.80 -24.64
N PRO A 76 11.45 7.54 -24.50
CA PRO A 76 12.00 6.78 -23.37
C PRO A 76 11.43 7.20 -22.02
N THR A 77 11.43 8.50 -21.71
CA THR A 77 10.92 9.00 -20.43
C THR A 77 9.43 8.71 -20.22
N ASN A 78 8.62 8.77 -21.27
CA ASN A 78 7.19 8.53 -21.16
C ASN A 78 6.85 7.05 -20.95
N TYR A 79 7.70 6.12 -21.39
CA TYR A 79 7.57 4.70 -21.01
C TYR A 79 7.83 4.48 -19.51
N LEU A 80 8.75 5.23 -18.90
CA LEU A 80 8.96 5.18 -17.44
C LEU A 80 7.77 5.77 -16.68
N ILE A 81 7.21 6.88 -17.16
CA ILE A 81 5.98 7.46 -16.61
C ILE A 81 4.81 6.48 -16.73
N LEU A 82 4.71 5.76 -17.85
CA LEU A 82 3.71 4.72 -18.04
C LEU A 82 3.89 3.57 -17.04
N SER A 83 5.12 3.11 -16.82
CA SER A 83 5.45 2.08 -15.82
C SER A 83 5.06 2.50 -14.40
N LEU A 84 5.37 3.76 -14.03
CA LEU A 84 4.96 4.34 -12.75
C LEU A 84 3.43 4.40 -12.62
N ALA A 85 2.73 4.91 -13.65
CA ALA A 85 1.28 5.00 -13.65
C ALA A 85 0.61 3.61 -13.54
N VAL A 86 1.19 2.56 -14.14
CA VAL A 86 0.71 1.18 -13.96
C VAL A 86 0.88 0.72 -12.51
N ALA A 87 2.02 1.00 -11.87
CA ALA A 87 2.23 0.67 -10.46
C ALA A 87 1.19 1.37 -9.56
N ASP A 88 1.01 2.68 -9.73
CA ASP A 88 0.07 3.46 -8.91
C ASP A 88 -1.40 3.11 -9.18
N LEU A 89 -1.75 2.76 -10.43
CA LEU A 89 -3.07 2.23 -10.78
C LEU A 89 -3.36 0.93 -10.01
N LEU A 90 -2.39 0.03 -9.94
CA LEU A 90 -2.51 -1.23 -9.20
C LEU A 90 -2.61 -0.98 -7.69
N VAL A 91 -1.88 0.00 -7.15
CA VAL A 91 -2.02 0.40 -5.74
C VAL A 91 -3.44 0.89 -5.48
N GLY A 92 -3.95 1.83 -6.27
CA GLY A 92 -5.30 2.39 -6.10
C GLY A 92 -6.42 1.37 -6.29
N GLY A 93 -6.26 0.44 -7.24
CA GLY A 93 -7.29 -0.54 -7.58
C GLY A 93 -7.27 -1.82 -6.74
N VAL A 94 -6.08 -2.31 -6.35
CA VAL A 94 -5.91 -3.64 -5.73
C VAL A 94 -5.47 -3.53 -4.27
N VAL A 95 -4.56 -2.62 -3.94
CA VAL A 95 -3.98 -2.53 -2.59
C VAL A 95 -4.84 -1.67 -1.66
N MET A 96 -5.30 -0.51 -2.13
CA MET A 96 -6.05 0.44 -1.31
C MET A 96 -7.41 -0.08 -0.81
N PRO A 97 -8.24 -0.82 -1.57
CA PRO A 97 -9.56 -1.24 -1.07
C PRO A 97 -9.49 -2.22 0.12
N PRO A 98 -8.66 -3.29 0.11
CA PRO A 98 -8.48 -4.13 1.29
C PRO A 98 -7.83 -3.37 2.46
N SER A 99 -6.89 -2.46 2.18
CA SER A 99 -6.27 -1.61 3.21
C SER A 99 -7.30 -0.68 3.87
N MET A 100 -8.22 -0.11 3.10
CA MET A 100 -9.31 0.70 3.62
C MET A 100 -10.20 -0.10 4.58
N LEU A 101 -10.62 -1.30 4.18
CA LEU A 101 -11.41 -2.19 5.06
C LEU A 101 -10.66 -2.49 6.36
N ARG A 102 -9.37 -2.81 6.27
CA ARG A 102 -8.52 -3.05 7.44
C ARG A 102 -8.43 -1.84 8.35
N SER A 103 -8.21 -0.64 7.80
CA SER A 103 -8.05 0.59 8.58
C SER A 103 -9.32 0.99 9.31
N VAL A 104 -10.48 0.75 8.69
CA VAL A 104 -11.77 1.16 9.26
C VAL A 104 -12.32 0.12 10.24
N GLU A 105 -12.27 -1.17 9.89
CA GLU A 105 -12.76 -2.26 10.74
C GLU A 105 -11.73 -2.74 11.77
N THR A 106 -10.47 -2.32 11.63
CA THR A 106 -9.30 -2.65 12.48
C THR A 106 -8.94 -4.14 12.54
N CYS A 107 -9.65 -4.95 11.77
CA CYS A 107 -9.52 -6.40 11.72
C CYS A 107 -9.37 -6.85 10.26
N TRP A 108 -8.59 -7.90 10.04
CA TRP A 108 -8.35 -8.53 8.76
C TRP A 108 -9.08 -9.87 8.65
N TYR A 109 -10.17 -9.90 7.90
CA TYR A 109 -11.01 -11.08 7.72
C TYR A 109 -10.73 -11.87 6.44
N LEU A 110 -9.81 -11.40 5.60
CA LEU A 110 -9.51 -11.99 4.29
C LEU A 110 -8.53 -13.19 4.37
N GLY A 111 -8.13 -13.58 5.58
CA GLY A 111 -7.22 -14.70 5.84
C GLY A 111 -5.73 -14.33 5.77
N SER A 112 -4.90 -15.19 6.36
CA SER A 112 -3.46 -14.98 6.50
C SER A 112 -2.70 -15.02 5.17
N ILE A 113 -3.07 -15.91 4.26
CA ILE A 113 -2.46 -16.01 2.91
C ILE A 113 -2.71 -14.71 2.13
N PHE A 114 -3.94 -14.20 2.14
CA PHE A 114 -4.27 -12.95 1.48
C PHE A 114 -3.56 -11.76 2.13
N CYS A 115 -3.35 -11.77 3.46
CA CYS A 115 -2.51 -10.76 4.12
C CYS A 115 -1.06 -10.78 3.60
N LYS A 116 -0.44 -11.96 3.49
CA LYS A 116 0.92 -12.10 2.95
C LYS A 116 1.00 -11.61 1.51
N ILE A 117 0.07 -12.04 0.65
CA ILE A 117 0.02 -11.60 -0.76
C ILE A 117 -0.20 -10.08 -0.85
N HIS A 118 -1.17 -9.54 -0.11
CA HIS A 118 -1.47 -8.10 -0.08
C HIS A 118 -0.24 -7.30 0.34
N THR A 119 0.45 -7.74 1.40
CA THR A 119 1.65 -7.09 1.91
C THR A 119 2.81 -7.18 0.90
N SER A 120 3.03 -8.34 0.28
CA SER A 120 4.05 -8.50 -0.77
C SER A 120 3.78 -7.61 -1.97
N LEU A 121 2.53 -7.50 -2.39
CA LEU A 121 2.12 -6.63 -3.49
C LEU A 121 2.35 -5.16 -3.16
N ASP A 122 1.96 -4.71 -1.97
CA ASP A 122 2.18 -3.34 -1.51
C ASP A 122 3.67 -2.97 -1.54
N VAL A 123 4.53 -3.81 -0.96
CA VAL A 123 5.99 -3.61 -0.97
C VAL A 123 6.57 -3.64 -2.39
N THR A 124 6.10 -4.56 -3.24
CA THR A 124 6.54 -4.68 -4.64
C THR A 124 6.20 -3.40 -5.40
N LEU A 125 4.97 -2.91 -5.30
CA LEU A 125 4.50 -1.73 -6.03
C LEU A 125 5.17 -0.45 -5.53
N CYS A 126 5.36 -0.31 -4.22
CA CYS A 126 6.11 0.82 -3.66
C CYS A 126 7.58 0.82 -4.13
N THR A 127 8.24 -0.33 -4.09
CA THR A 127 9.63 -0.48 -4.52
C THR A 127 9.77 -0.19 -6.02
N ALA A 128 8.83 -0.69 -6.84
CA ALA A 128 8.79 -0.42 -8.27
C ALA A 128 8.62 1.08 -8.54
N SER A 129 7.76 1.76 -7.80
CA SER A 129 7.53 3.20 -7.95
C SER A 129 8.78 4.01 -7.63
N ILE A 130 9.46 3.71 -6.52
CA ILE A 130 10.73 4.35 -6.14
C ILE A 130 11.80 4.11 -7.22
N LEU A 131 11.98 2.87 -7.67
CA LEU A 131 12.98 2.56 -8.69
C LEU A 131 12.68 3.24 -10.03
N ASN A 132 11.41 3.30 -10.46
CA ASN A 132 11.00 4.05 -11.65
C ASN A 132 11.33 5.55 -11.49
N LEU A 133 11.03 6.17 -10.33
CA LEU A 133 11.35 7.57 -10.05
C LEU A 133 12.87 7.85 -10.05
N CYS A 134 13.67 6.93 -9.49
CA CYS A 134 15.13 7.00 -9.57
C CYS A 134 15.61 6.96 -11.02
N ILE A 135 15.07 6.06 -11.84
CA ILE A 135 15.43 5.96 -13.26
C ILE A 135 15.03 7.23 -14.02
N ILE A 136 13.84 7.78 -13.76
CA ILE A 136 13.40 9.06 -14.34
C ILE A 136 14.37 10.19 -13.96
N SER A 137 14.80 10.24 -12.71
CA SER A 137 15.76 11.24 -12.23
C SER A 137 17.11 11.11 -12.95
N VAL A 138 17.59 9.89 -13.17
CA VAL A 138 18.80 9.60 -13.93
C VAL A 138 18.64 9.97 -15.41
N ASP A 139 17.51 9.66 -16.04
CA ASP A 139 17.19 10.06 -17.42
C ASP A 139 17.27 11.58 -17.58
N ARG A 140 16.67 12.34 -16.65
CA ARG A 140 16.73 13.81 -16.66
C ARG A 140 18.13 14.34 -16.43
N TYR A 141 18.90 13.71 -15.54
CA TYR A 141 20.31 14.06 -15.33
C TYR A 141 21.13 13.91 -16.63
N TYR A 142 21.01 12.77 -17.33
CA TYR A 142 21.74 12.54 -18.58
C TYR A 142 21.29 13.48 -19.71
N ALA A 143 20.00 13.78 -19.81
CA ALA A 143 19.46 14.70 -20.82
C ALA A 143 20.05 16.12 -20.67
N VAL A 144 20.25 16.58 -19.44
CA VAL A 144 20.76 17.94 -19.16
C VAL A 144 22.29 18.00 -19.17
N CYS A 145 22.96 17.08 -18.46
CA CYS A 145 24.40 17.15 -18.24
C CYS A 145 25.22 16.52 -19.38
N HIS A 146 24.64 15.56 -20.13
CA HIS A 146 25.36 14.77 -21.13
C HIS A 146 24.55 14.57 -22.43
N PRO A 147 24.15 15.65 -23.11
CA PRO A 147 23.23 15.58 -24.26
C PRO A 147 23.75 14.73 -25.43
N LEU A 148 25.07 14.72 -25.68
CA LEU A 148 25.67 13.91 -26.75
C LEU A 148 25.65 12.40 -26.47
N LEU A 149 25.69 12.01 -25.20
CA LEU A 149 25.64 10.61 -24.77
C LEU A 149 24.18 10.12 -24.60
N TYR A 150 23.25 11.05 -24.37
CA TYR A 150 21.84 10.75 -24.15
C TYR A 150 21.24 9.90 -25.27
N HIS A 151 21.40 10.32 -26.53
CA HIS A 151 20.81 9.62 -27.67
C HIS A 151 21.39 8.22 -27.92
N SER A 152 22.62 7.96 -27.47
CA SER A 152 23.25 6.65 -27.60
C SER A 152 22.86 5.70 -26.46
N LYS A 153 22.64 6.22 -25.24
CA LYS A 153 22.38 5.43 -24.03
C LYS A 153 20.89 5.21 -23.76
N MET A 154 20.05 6.23 -23.98
CA MET A 154 18.62 6.21 -23.67
C MET A 154 17.81 5.88 -24.93
N THR A 155 17.75 4.59 -25.27
CA THR A 155 16.89 4.06 -26.35
C THR A 155 15.62 3.43 -25.79
N PRO A 156 14.51 3.39 -26.55
CA PRO A 156 13.27 2.75 -26.08
C PRO A 156 13.46 1.30 -25.60
N ASN A 157 14.29 0.52 -26.29
CA ASN A 157 14.59 -0.87 -25.90
C ASN A 157 15.36 -0.93 -24.58
N ALA A 158 16.34 -0.05 -24.37
CA ALA A 158 17.07 0.04 -23.12
C ALA A 158 16.14 0.42 -21.96
N THR A 159 15.22 1.38 -22.18
CA THR A 159 14.22 1.75 -21.17
C THR A 159 13.28 0.62 -20.82
N LEU A 160 12.78 -0.13 -21.80
CA LEU A 160 11.93 -1.31 -21.55
C LEU A 160 12.69 -2.38 -20.73
N LEU A 161 13.98 -2.58 -21.02
CA LEU A 161 14.83 -3.46 -20.22
C LEU A 161 15.00 -2.94 -18.78
N MET A 162 15.21 -1.64 -18.59
CA MET A 162 15.30 -1.03 -17.24
C MET A 162 14.00 -1.21 -16.45
N ILE A 163 12.85 -1.01 -17.10
CA ILE A 163 11.52 -1.26 -16.51
C ILE A 163 11.42 -2.73 -16.10
N PHE A 164 11.74 -3.67 -17.00
CA PHE A 164 11.69 -5.10 -16.70
C PHE A 164 12.57 -5.48 -15.49
N VAL A 165 13.80 -4.96 -15.44
CA VAL A 165 14.72 -5.18 -14.30
C VAL A 165 14.14 -4.58 -13.01
N CYS A 166 13.58 -3.36 -13.08
CA CYS A 166 12.94 -2.70 -11.96
C CYS A 166 11.79 -3.54 -11.38
N TRP A 167 10.87 -4.03 -12.22
CA TRP A 167 9.77 -4.90 -11.78
C TRP A 167 10.26 -6.23 -11.20
N THR A 168 11.31 -6.81 -11.80
CA THR A 168 11.90 -8.06 -11.31
C THR A 168 12.52 -7.89 -9.92
N ILE A 169 13.34 -6.84 -9.72
CA ILE A 169 13.95 -6.53 -8.43
C ILE A 169 12.86 -6.25 -7.39
N SER A 170 11.86 -5.46 -7.76
CA SER A 170 10.77 -5.11 -6.84
C SER A 170 9.95 -6.32 -6.42
N GLY A 171 9.65 -7.22 -7.36
CA GLY A 171 8.97 -8.48 -7.07
C GLY A 171 9.82 -9.38 -6.19
N PHE A 172 11.13 -9.49 -6.45
CA PHE A 172 12.04 -10.24 -5.60
C PHE A 172 12.12 -9.65 -4.19
N VAL A 173 12.12 -8.32 -4.04
CA VAL A 173 12.10 -7.66 -2.73
C VAL A 173 10.76 -7.91 -2.03
N GLY A 174 9.62 -7.67 -2.66
CA GLY A 174 8.31 -7.80 -2.01
C GLY A 174 7.91 -9.24 -1.70
N PHE A 175 8.17 -10.18 -2.60
CA PHE A 175 7.89 -11.60 -2.35
C PHE A 175 9.03 -12.26 -1.57
N GLY A 176 10.29 -11.92 -1.84
CA GLY A 176 11.43 -12.46 -1.10
C GLY A 176 11.44 -12.06 0.37
N MET A 177 11.16 -10.79 0.70
CA MET A 177 11.11 -10.39 2.11
C MET A 177 9.96 -11.06 2.88
N VAL A 178 8.86 -11.40 2.21
CA VAL A 178 7.66 -11.95 2.88
C VAL A 178 7.61 -13.49 2.88
N PHE A 179 8.12 -14.14 1.83
CA PHE A 179 8.06 -15.60 1.67
C PHE A 179 9.38 -16.31 1.98
N PHE A 180 10.53 -15.66 1.75
CA PHE A 180 11.82 -16.31 1.96
C PHE A 180 12.34 -16.16 3.39
N GLU A 181 11.63 -15.45 4.28
CA GLU A 181 12.05 -15.28 5.68
C GLU A 181 13.55 -14.91 5.75
N LEU A 182 14.00 -14.01 4.85
CA LEU A 182 15.41 -13.67 4.68
C LEU A 182 15.91 -12.91 5.91
N GLY A 183 16.26 -13.70 6.92
CA GLY A 183 17.04 -13.44 8.12
C GLY A 183 17.19 -11.99 8.52
N ILE A 184 16.20 -11.45 9.22
CA ILE A 184 16.52 -10.55 10.33
C ILE A 184 16.53 -11.43 11.59
N LEU A 185 17.70 -12.00 11.88
CA LEU A 185 17.99 -12.82 13.07
C LEU A 185 17.24 -12.26 14.31
N GLY A 186 16.17 -12.94 14.73
CA GLY A 186 15.46 -12.70 15.99
C GLY A 186 14.18 -11.85 15.95
N ILE A 187 13.80 -11.21 14.83
CA ILE A 187 12.56 -10.40 14.79
C ILE A 187 11.32 -11.28 14.54
N GLU A 188 11.46 -12.36 13.79
CA GLU A 188 10.35 -13.23 13.39
C GLU A 188 9.77 -14.04 14.56
N ASP A 189 10.61 -14.60 15.42
CA ASP A 189 10.17 -15.30 16.65
C ASP A 189 9.46 -14.35 17.63
N PHE A 190 9.99 -13.13 17.76
CA PHE A 190 9.36 -12.07 18.54
C PHE A 190 8.00 -11.65 17.93
N TYR A 191 7.90 -11.59 16.61
CA TYR A 191 6.68 -11.22 15.89
C TYR A 191 5.59 -12.30 16.03
N TYR A 192 5.89 -13.57 15.76
CA TYR A 192 4.91 -14.66 15.93
C TYR A 192 4.50 -14.88 17.39
N SER A 193 5.40 -14.64 18.35
CA SER A 193 5.08 -14.81 19.78
C SER A 193 4.37 -13.61 20.41
N ASN A 194 4.62 -12.38 19.96
CA ASN A 194 4.15 -11.17 20.68
C ASN A 194 3.24 -10.25 19.86
N VAL A 195 3.18 -10.39 18.53
CA VAL A 195 2.48 -9.44 17.64
C VAL A 195 1.46 -10.14 16.73
N ALA A 196 1.76 -11.35 16.29
CA ALA A 196 0.84 -12.14 15.46
C ALA A 196 -0.39 -12.52 16.27
N CYS A 197 -1.54 -12.08 15.80
CA CYS A 197 -2.84 -12.44 16.35
C CYS A 197 -3.82 -12.69 15.20
N GLU A 198 -4.81 -13.54 15.46
CA GLU A 198 -5.80 -13.91 14.45
C GLU A 198 -6.76 -12.75 14.17
N GLY A 199 -6.84 -12.37 12.89
CA GLY A 199 -7.48 -11.14 12.45
C GLY A 199 -6.54 -9.93 12.34
N GLY A 200 -5.23 -10.13 12.50
CA GLY A 200 -4.21 -9.11 12.28
C GLY A 200 -3.59 -9.21 10.90
N CYS A 201 -3.23 -8.06 10.32
CA CYS A 201 -2.37 -7.99 9.14
C CYS A 201 -1.43 -6.79 9.32
N PHE A 202 -0.27 -7.05 9.93
CA PHE A 202 0.69 -6.01 10.31
C PHE A 202 1.84 -5.97 9.30
N LEU A 203 2.20 -4.75 8.91
CA LEU A 203 3.37 -4.44 8.08
C LEU A 203 4.50 -4.00 9.03
N PHE A 204 5.68 -4.63 8.95
CA PHE A 204 6.88 -4.16 9.65
C PHE A 204 7.57 -2.99 8.92
N LEU A 205 6.90 -2.37 7.94
CA LEU A 205 7.45 -1.33 7.07
C LEU A 205 6.47 -0.18 6.82
N THR A 206 5.72 0.20 7.86
CA THR A 206 4.80 1.36 7.87
C THR A 206 5.46 2.70 7.48
N PHE A 207 6.79 2.77 7.33
CA PHE A 207 7.49 3.95 6.82
C PHE A 207 7.29 4.22 5.32
N CYS A 208 6.86 3.24 4.50
CA CYS A 208 6.64 3.51 3.08
C CYS A 208 5.25 4.14 2.82
N VAL A 209 4.23 3.72 3.58
CA VAL A 209 2.83 4.19 3.42
C VAL A 209 2.63 5.60 3.98
N THR A 210 3.42 6.02 4.98
CA THR A 210 3.42 7.41 5.46
C THR A 210 4.20 8.36 4.55
N CYS A 211 5.15 7.87 3.74
CA CYS A 211 5.94 8.70 2.81
C CYS A 211 5.18 9.16 1.56
N PHE A 212 4.00 8.61 1.27
CA PHE A 212 3.16 9.08 0.15
C PHE A 212 2.01 9.98 0.60
N PHE A 213 1.85 10.20 1.91
CA PHE A 213 0.84 11.11 2.47
C PHE A 213 1.43 12.35 3.16
N PHE A 214 2.72 12.64 2.96
CA PHE A 214 3.35 13.93 3.22
C PHE A 214 4.43 14.22 2.18
#